data_AF-A0A0Q0F9L3-F1
#
_entry.id   AF-A0A0Q0F9L3-F1
#
_cell.length_a   1.000
_cell.length_b   1.000
_cell.length_c   1.000
_cell.angle_alpha   90.00
_cell.angle_beta   90.00
_cell.angle_gamma   90.00
#
_symmetry.space_group_name_H-M   'P 1'
#
loop_
_entity.id
_entity.type
_entity.pdbx_description
1 polymer ?
#
loop_
_entity_poly.entity_id
_entity_poly.type
_entity_poly.pdbx_seq_one_letter_code
_entity_poly.pdbx_strand_id
1 'polypeptide(L)'
;MQLVTVENTSISLPRMPIRTTVCAGATLITLGGETMPAMAWAAKRGLNWSTVKMRRMRGDTWQQALEPKLRKTTFMSRWRLNG
;
A
#
# COMPACT_ATOMS: atom_id res chain seq x y z
N MET A 1 -40.52 -34.73 0.19
CA MET A 1 -39.53 -33.95 0.94
C MET A 1 -38.23 -34.74 0.93
N GLN A 2 -37.17 -34.22 0.31
CA GLN A 2 -35.82 -34.81 0.42
C GLN A 2 -34.87 -33.72 0.92
N LEU A 3 -34.27 -34.00 2.07
CA LEU A 3 -33.28 -33.16 2.74
C LEU A 3 -31.95 -33.31 2.01
N VAL A 4 -31.41 -32.20 1.51
CA VAL A 4 -30.05 -32.14 0.96
C VAL A 4 -29.13 -31.76 2.10
N THR A 5 -28.29 -32.68 2.54
CA THR A 5 -27.20 -32.41 3.49
C THR A 5 -25.93 -32.11 2.70
N VAL A 6 -25.52 -30.85 2.68
CA VAL A 6 -24.16 -30.46 2.26
C VAL A 6 -23.28 -30.55 3.50
N GLU A 7 -22.30 -31.44 3.48
CA GLU A 7 -21.41 -31.64 4.63
C GLU A 7 -20.52 -30.40 4.81
N ASN A 8 -20.66 -29.77 5.98
CA ASN A 8 -19.99 -28.53 6.32
C ASN A 8 -18.52 -28.82 6.68
N THR A 9 -17.65 -28.91 5.68
CA THR A 9 -16.22 -29.12 5.88
C THR A 9 -15.58 -27.83 6.43
N SER A 10 -15.30 -27.80 7.73
CA SER A 10 -14.57 -26.71 8.38
C SER A 10 -13.07 -26.82 8.07
N ILE A 11 -12.56 -25.95 7.21
CA ILE A 11 -11.14 -25.87 6.83
C ILE A 11 -10.41 -24.93 7.79
N SER A 12 -9.48 -25.45 8.59
CA SER A 12 -8.59 -24.64 9.43
C SER A 12 -7.39 -24.15 8.60
N LEU A 13 -7.48 -22.93 8.07
CA LEU A 13 -6.34 -22.29 7.41
C LEU A 13 -5.38 -21.70 8.46
N PRO A 14 -4.07 -22.01 8.40
CA PRO A 14 -3.11 -21.39 9.32
C PRO A 14 -3.12 -19.87 9.16
N ARG A 15 -3.09 -19.13 10.27
CA ARG A 15 -2.96 -17.67 10.23
C ARG A 15 -1.60 -17.34 9.61
N MET A 16 -1.62 -16.84 8.38
CA MET A 16 -0.41 -16.33 7.73
C MET A 16 0.20 -15.23 8.60
N PRO A 17 1.54 -15.13 8.68
CA PRO A 17 2.18 -14.03 9.38
C PRO A 17 1.68 -12.71 8.79
N ILE A 18 1.27 -11.78 9.66
CA ILE A 18 0.87 -10.43 9.26
C ILE A 18 2.12 -9.77 8.70
N ARG A 19 2.34 -9.86 7.39
CA ARG A 19 3.33 -9.03 6.71
C ARG A 19 2.83 -7.60 6.86
N THR A 20 3.48 -6.82 7.71
CA THR A 20 3.23 -5.38 7.81
C THR A 20 3.55 -4.77 6.46
N THR A 21 2.52 -4.58 5.64
CA THR A 21 2.67 -3.91 4.36
C THR A 21 2.82 -2.42 4.65
N VAL A 22 4.05 -1.98 4.96
CA VAL A 22 4.42 -0.58 5.27
C VAL A 22 3.87 0.42 4.23
N CYS A 23 3.55 -0.08 3.03
CA CYS A 23 3.03 0.66 1.90
C CYS A 23 2.00 -0.18 1.11
N ALA A 24 0.91 -0.61 1.76
CA ALA A 24 -0.21 -1.27 1.06
C ALA A 24 -0.98 -0.25 0.18
N GLY A 25 -1.44 -0.69 -1.00
CA GLY A 25 -2.28 0.16 -1.87
C GLY A 25 -3.63 0.51 -1.24
N ALA A 26 -4.12 -0.38 -0.37
CA ALA A 26 -5.36 -0.22 0.37
C ALA A 26 -5.23 0.67 1.62
N THR A 27 -4.03 1.15 1.95
CA THR A 27 -3.84 2.05 3.11
C THR A 27 -4.65 3.33 2.89
N LEU A 28 -5.55 3.65 3.84
CA LEU A 28 -6.33 4.88 3.81
C LEU A 28 -5.43 6.08 4.18
N ILE A 29 -5.46 7.11 3.35
CA ILE A 29 -4.70 8.34 3.55
C ILE A 29 -5.66 9.51 3.46
N THR A 30 -5.63 10.37 4.47
CA THR A 30 -6.34 11.64 4.48
C THR A 30 -5.40 12.75 4.00
N LEU A 31 -5.72 13.39 2.88
CA LEU A 31 -5.00 14.57 2.38
C LEU A 31 -6.02 15.67 2.04
N GLY A 32 -5.83 16.87 2.58
CA GLY A 32 -6.70 18.02 2.29
C GLY A 32 -8.17 17.81 2.68
N GLY A 33 -8.44 16.98 3.70
CA GLY A 33 -9.81 16.69 4.17
C GLY A 33 -10.50 15.51 3.48
N GLU A 34 -9.89 14.93 2.43
CA GLU A 34 -10.44 13.77 1.73
C GLU A 34 -9.66 12.50 2.12
N THR A 35 -10.37 11.44 2.51
CA THR A 35 -9.78 10.14 2.85
C THR A 35 -10.04 9.14 1.74
N MET A 36 -8.97 8.59 1.17
CA MET A 36 -9.08 7.53 0.16
C MET A 36 -7.87 6.59 0.20
N PRO A 37 -7.96 5.41 -0.44
CA PRO A 37 -6.84 4.48 -0.55
C PRO A 37 -5.64 5.10 -1.28
N ALA A 38 -4.44 4.71 -0.85
CA ALA A 38 -3.18 5.19 -1.42
C ALA A 38 -3.06 4.99 -2.93
N MET A 39 -3.57 3.87 -3.44
CA MET A 39 -3.56 3.56 -4.86
C MET A 39 -4.52 4.47 -5.65
N ALA A 40 -5.67 4.81 -5.05
CA ALA A 40 -6.62 5.76 -5.64
C ALA A 40 -6.02 7.17 -5.68
N TRP A 41 -5.32 7.59 -4.62
CA TRP A 41 -4.56 8.84 -4.63
C TRP A 41 -3.50 8.89 -5.73
N ALA A 42 -2.77 7.79 -5.94
CA ALA A 42 -1.77 7.70 -7.00
C ALA A 42 -2.41 7.86 -8.39
N ALA A 43 -3.52 7.14 -8.64
CA ALA A 43 -4.28 7.26 -9.88
C ALA A 43 -4.83 8.68 -10.09
N LYS A 44 -5.45 9.29 -9.07
CA LYS A 44 -5.99 10.65 -9.10
C LYS A 44 -4.92 11.70 -9.45
N ARG A 45 -3.67 11.45 -9.04
CA ARG A 45 -2.53 12.34 -9.28
C ARG A 45 -1.67 11.95 -10.48
N GLY A 46 -2.09 10.96 -11.27
CA GLY A 46 -1.36 10.50 -12.46
C GLY A 46 -0.01 9.85 -12.16
N LEU A 47 0.16 9.26 -10.98
CA LEU A 47 1.39 8.62 -10.52
C LEU A 47 1.31 7.10 -10.60
N ASN A 48 2.40 6.47 -11.06
CA ASN A 48 2.53 5.01 -10.99
C ASN A 48 2.66 4.58 -9.51
N TRP A 49 1.88 3.57 -9.11
CA TRP A 49 1.91 3.01 -7.77
C TRP A 49 3.31 2.53 -7.35
N SER A 50 4.08 1.93 -8.26
CA SER A 50 5.46 1.51 -7.99
C SER A 50 6.36 2.67 -7.60
N THR A 51 6.14 3.87 -8.17
CA THR A 51 6.86 5.09 -7.79
C THR A 51 6.51 5.52 -6.37
N VAL A 52 5.23 5.53 -6.02
CA VAL A 52 4.75 5.88 -4.67
C VAL A 52 5.30 4.89 -3.64
N LYS A 53 5.28 3.59 -3.95
CA LYS A 53 5.82 2.52 -3.11
C LYS A 53 7.31 2.72 -2.84
N MET A 54 8.11 3.00 -3.88
CA MET A 54 9.54 3.24 -3.73
C MET A 54 9.85 4.52 -2.94
N ARG A 55 9.06 5.58 -3.09
CA ARG A 55 9.18 6.81 -2.27
C ARG A 55 8.87 6.51 -0.79
N ARG A 56 7.81 5.74 -0.51
CA ARG A 56 7.49 5.29 0.85
C ARG A 56 8.59 4.42 1.45
N MET A 57 9.17 3.50 0.69
CA MET A 57 10.29 2.66 1.14
C MET A 57 11.56 3.47 1.43
N ARG A 58 11.77 4.61 0.75
CA ARG A 58 12.85 5.56 1.07
C ARG A 58 12.62 6.36 2.36
N GLY A 59 11.41 6.30 2.93
CA GLY A 59 11.02 7.09 4.08
C GLY A 59 10.29 8.40 3.76
N ASP A 60 9.94 8.67 2.49
CA ASP A 60 9.15 9.85 2.16
C ASP A 60 7.75 9.76 2.80
N THR A 61 7.21 10.90 3.24
CA THR A 61 5.82 10.99 3.76
C THR A 61 4.80 10.73 2.65
N TRP A 62 3.54 10.42 3.00
CA TRP A 62 2.49 10.23 1.98
C TRP A 62 2.28 11.45 1.09
N GLN A 63 2.36 12.66 1.66
CA GLN A 63 2.23 13.91 0.91
C GLN A 63 3.36 14.06 -0.13
N GLN A 64 4.61 13.77 0.25
CA GLN A 64 5.75 13.77 -0.68
C GLN A 64 5.67 12.63 -1.69
N ALA A 65 5.32 11.42 -1.24
CA ALA A 65 5.25 10.24 -2.08
C ALA A 65 4.21 10.42 -3.22
N LEU A 66 3.11 11.10 -2.91
CA LEU A 66 2.03 11.41 -3.84
C LEU A 66 2.22 12.77 -4.55
N GLU A 67 3.34 13.46 -4.40
CA GLU A 67 3.61 14.73 -5.11
C GLU A 67 4.07 14.45 -6.56
N PRO A 68 3.32 14.87 -7.59
CA PRO A 68 3.66 14.58 -8.99
C PRO A 68 4.99 15.23 -9.40
N LYS A 69 5.25 16.44 -8.91
CA LYS A 69 6.42 17.25 -9.29
C LYS A 69 7.64 17.02 -8.41
N LEU A 70 7.63 16.00 -7.54
CA LEU A 70 8.78 15.72 -6.70
C LEU A 70 10.00 15.43 -7.58
N ARG A 71 11.02 16.30 -7.49
CA ARG A 71 12.26 16.18 -8.28
C ARG A 71 12.81 14.77 -8.16
N LYS A 72 13.20 14.18 -9.30
CA LYS A 72 13.82 12.86 -9.36
C LYS A 72 15.12 12.90 -8.55
N THR A 73 15.10 12.36 -7.34
CA THR A 73 16.35 12.07 -6.63
C THR A 73 16.94 10.80 -7.21
N THR A 74 18.27 10.73 -7.32
CA THR A 74 18.95 9.52 -7.79
C THR A 74 18.55 8.34 -6.91
N PHE A 75 18.42 7.16 -7.53
CA PHE A 75 18.13 5.92 -6.82
C PHE A 75 19.13 5.75 -5.67
N MET A 76 18.66 5.37 -4.48
CA MET A 76 19.46 5.21 -3.25
C MET A 76 20.02 6.48 -2.58
N SER A 77 19.91 7.68 -3.17
CA SER A 77 20.49 8.92 -2.59
C SER A 77 20.08 9.27 -1.15
N ARG A 78 18.89 8.83 -0.71
CA ARG A 78 18.36 9.07 0.64
C ARG A 78 18.40 7.83 1.54
N TRP A 79 18.88 6.70 1.02
CA TRP A 79 19.06 5.51 1.84
C TRP A 79 20.29 5.74 2.70
N ARG A 80 20.09 5.97 4.00
CA ARG A 80 21.20 5.82 4.95
C ARG A 80 21.49 4.33 5.00
N LEU A 81 22.61 3.91 4.40
CA LEU A 81 23.20 2.62 4.73
C LEU A 81 23.61 2.76 6.20
N ASN A 82 22.81 2.19 7.10
CA ASN A 82 23.24 2.00 8.48
C ASN A 82 24.35 0.95 8.41
N GLY A 83 25.61 1.40 8.47
CA GLY A 83 26.78 0.58 8.72
C GLY A 83 27.02 0.46 10.21
#